data_AF-A0A2V7YQR1-F1
#
_entry.id   AF-A0A2V7YQR1-F1
#
_cell.length_a   1.000
_cell.length_b   1.000
_cell.length_c   1.000
_cell.angle_alpha   90.00
_cell.angle_beta   90.00
_cell.angle_gamma   90.00
#
_symmetry.space_group_name_H-M   'P 1'
#
loop_
_entity.id
_entity.type
_entity.pdbx_description
1 polymer ?
#
loop_
_entity_poly.entity_id
_entity_poly.type
_entity_poly.pdbx_seq_one_letter_code
_entity_poly.pdbx_strand_id
1 'polypeptide(L)' 'MPDPIVLAFSGGLDTSFSIPWLTETCGRPVVTVTVDTGGIDAAVAV' A
#
# COMPACT_ATOMS: atom_id res chain seq x y z
N MET A 1 2.63 -3.68 -21.09
CA MET A 1 2.47 -2.91 -19.84
C MET A 1 3.13 -3.75 -18.76
N PRO A 2 4.08 -3.21 -17.96
CA PRO A 2 4.75 -4.01 -16.95
C PRO A 2 3.76 -4.45 -15.86
N ASP A 3 3.97 -5.63 -15.29
CA ASP A 3 3.10 -6.16 -14.23
C ASP A 3 3.03 -5.18 -13.04
N PRO A 4 1.89 -5.04 -12.35
CA PRO A 4 1.80 -4.17 -11.18
C PRO A 4 2.65 -4.70 -10.01
N ILE A 5 3.08 -3.80 -9.13
CA ILE A 5 3.64 -4.13 -7.81
C ILE A 5 2.48 -4.18 -6.82
N VAL A 6 2.29 -5.33 -6.17
CA VAL A 6 1.31 -5.48 -5.09
C VAL A 6 2.01 -5.20 -3.76
N LEU A 7 1.69 -4.07 -3.13
CA LEU A 7 2.30 -3.62 -1.88
C LEU A 7 1.41 -3.98 -0.69
N ALA A 8 1.92 -4.79 0.24
CA ALA A 8 1.31 -4.94 1.55
C ALA A 8 1.36 -3.57 2.27
N PHE A 9 0.19 -2.99 2.51
CA PHE A 9 0.04 -1.61 2.96
C PHE A 9 -0.65 -1.60 4.33
N SER A 10 0.05 -1.13 5.35
CA SER A 10 -0.47 -1.04 6.73
C SER A 10 -1.04 0.33 7.08
N GLY A 11 -0.95 1.32 6.19
CA GLY A 11 -1.31 2.71 6.49
C GLY A 11 -0.24 3.49 7.25
N GLY A 12 0.87 2.84 7.64
CA GLY A 12 1.99 3.51 8.31
C GLY A 12 2.74 4.48 7.38
N LEU A 13 3.52 5.38 7.98
CA LEU A 13 4.36 6.35 7.27
C LEU A 13 5.26 5.66 6.23
N ASP A 14 5.94 4.59 6.64
CA ASP A 14 6.88 3.86 5.80
C ASP A 14 6.20 3.26 4.56
N THR A 15 5.06 2.58 4.75
CA THR A 15 4.30 2.01 3.63
C THR A 15 3.66 3.09 2.75
N SER A 16 3.40 4.28 3.29
CA SER A 16 2.88 5.42 2.53
C SER A 16 3.95 6.03 1.64
N PHE A 17 5.17 6.22 2.15
CA PHE A 17 6.31 6.71 1.36
C PHE A 17 6.85 5.67 0.37
N SER A 18 6.60 4.38 0.63
CA SER A 18 6.95 3.31 -0.31
C SER A 18 6.19 3.43 -1.64
N ILE A 19 4.96 3.97 -1.65
CA ILE A 19 4.15 4.10 -2.87
C ILE A 19 4.80 5.02 -3.92
N PRO A 20 5.10 6.32 -3.63
CA PRO A 20 5.76 7.18 -4.60
C PRO A 20 7.15 6.68 -4.94
N TRP A 21 7.91 6.17 -3.96
CA TRP A 21 9.25 5.64 -4.21
C TRP A 21 9.25 4.46 -5.19
N LEU A 22 8.35 3.48 -5.02
CA LEU A 22 8.21 2.34 -5.93
C LEU A 22 7.71 2.78 -7.32
N THR A 23 6.79 3.75 -7.36
CA THR A 23 6.28 4.30 -8.61
C THR A 23 7.39 4.98 -9.41
N GLU A 24 8.18 5.84 -8.78
CA GLU A 24 9.29 6.58 -9.39
C GLU A 24 10.46 5.67 -9.77
N THR A 25 10.85 4.77 -8.87
CA THR A 25 12.04 3.92 -9.05
C THR A 25 11.80 2.79 -10.04
N CYS A 26 10.60 2.19 -10.02
CA CYS A 26 10.30 1.04 -10.86
C CYS A 26 9.53 1.39 -12.14
N GLY A 27 8.92 2.59 -12.24
CA GLY A 27 8.08 2.97 -13.39
C GLY A 27 6.88 2.03 -13.59
N ARG A 28 6.38 1.43 -12.50
CA ARG A 28 5.32 0.40 -12.51
C ARG A 28 4.11 0.87 -11.71
N PRO A 29 2.88 0.48 -12.09
CA PRO A 29 1.71 0.70 -11.26
C PRO A 29 1.88 0.01 -9.90
N VAL A 30 1.52 0.70 -8.82
CA VAL A 30 1.51 0.15 -7.46
C VAL A 30 0.06 -0.03 -7.01
N VAL A 31 -0.28 -1.24 -6.58
CA VAL A 31 -1.58 -1.60 -6.00
C VAL A 31 -1.36 -1.91 -4.53
N THR A 32 -1.99 -1.17 -3.64
CA THR A 32 -1.92 -1.41 -2.20
C THR A 32 -2.90 -2.48 -1.76
N VAL A 33 -2.49 -3.31 -0.80
CA VAL A 33 -3.33 -4.34 -0.19
C VAL A 33 -3.21 -4.22 1.32
N THR A 34 -4.33 -3.89 1.95
CA THR A 34 -4.49 -3.93 3.41
C THR A 34 -5.40 -5.09 3.75
N VAL A 35 -4.98 -5.93 4.70
CA VAL A 35 -5.76 -7.08 5.17
C VAL A 35 -6.13 -6.83 6.61
N ASP A 36 -7.44 -6.80 6.89
CA ASP A 36 -7.92 -6.83 8.26
C ASP A 36 -7.76 -8.25 8.82
N THR A 37 -7.01 -8.37 9.91
CA THR A 37 -6.80 -9.63 10.64
C THR A 37 -7.50 -9.63 12.01
N GLY A 38 -8.45 -8.70 12.22
CA GLY A 38 -9.16 -8.48 13.47
C GLY A 38 -8.67 -7.26 14.25
N GLY A 39 -7.90 -6.37 13.60
CA GLY A 39 -7.26 -5.20 14.22
C GLY A 39 -7.76 -3.86 13.68
N ILE A 40 -8.63 -3.85 12.68
CA ILE A 40 -9.21 -2.64 12.13
C ILE A 40 -10.58 -2.41 12.78
N ASP A 41 -10.65 -1.43 13.67
CA ASP A 41 -11.93 -1.00 14.23
C ASP A 41 -12.71 -0.21 13.16
N ALA A 42 -13.84 -0.73 12.72
CA ALA A 42 -14.71 -0.08 11.74
C ALA A 42 -15.24 1.29 12.20
N ALA A 43 -15.28 1.56 13.52
CA ALA A 43 -15.66 2.86 14.06
C ALA A 43 -14.54 3.91 13.97
N VAL A 44 -13.29 3.48 13.78
CA VAL A 44 -12.09 4.34 13.73
C VAL A 44 -11.41 4.29 12.35
N ALA A 45 -11.79 3.35 11.49
CA ALA A 45 -11.36 3.29 10.10
C ALA A 45 -11.92 4.51 9.34
N VAL A 46 -11.03 5.39 8.87
CA VAL A 46 -11.33 6.58 8.05
C VAL A 46 -10.88 6.35 6.62
#